data_AF-A0A3R6K9Q5-F1
#
_entry.id   AF-A0A3R6K9Q5-F1
#
_cell.length_a   1.000
_cell.length_b   1.000
_cell.length_c   1.000
_cell.angle_alpha   90.00
_cell.angle_beta   90.00
_cell.angle_gamma   90.00
#
_symmetry.space_group_name_H-M   'P 1'
#
loop_
_entity.id
_entity.type
_entity.pdbx_description
1 polymer ?
#
loop_
_entity_poly.entity_id
_entity_poly.type
_entity_poly.pdbx_seq_one_letter_code
_entity_poly.pdbx_strand_id
1 'polypeptide(L)'
;MSFGTSKLMVQGIIGGFLRMGVSVEKLDLDSEILYLKIPEKSYDYDDSQTVKCAQDLACRIKETWIGLGIFSKNCTVKYKTYDVYWTKEMGEKNYQENKYKVTNLIL
;
A
#
# COMPACT_ATOMS: atom_id res chain seq x y z
N MET A 1 11.03 2.19 20.84
CA MET A 1 11.31 2.70 19.49
C MET A 1 10.91 4.17 19.45
N SER A 2 11.78 5.04 18.92
CA SER A 2 11.49 6.47 18.77
C SER A 2 10.32 6.68 17.81
N PHE A 3 9.31 7.44 18.23
CA PHE A 3 8.08 7.71 17.46
C PHE A 3 8.36 8.32 16.07
N GLY A 4 9.50 9.01 15.89
CA GLY A 4 9.92 9.61 14.62
C GLY A 4 10.40 8.61 13.56
N THR A 5 11.02 7.50 13.96
CA THR A 5 11.52 6.46 13.03
C THR A 5 10.37 5.65 12.43
N SER A 6 9.33 5.39 13.22
CA SER A 6 8.13 4.65 12.76
C SER A 6 7.31 5.44 11.74
N LYS A 7 7.23 6.77 11.86
CA LYS A 7 6.47 7.62 10.93
C LYS A 7 7.07 7.65 9.53
N LEU A 8 8.39 7.85 9.42
CA LEU A 8 9.08 7.86 8.13
C LEU A 8 9.01 6.49 7.42
N MET A 9 9.05 5.41 8.19
CA MET A 9 8.92 4.04 7.66
C MET A 9 7.53 3.79 7.06
N VAL A 10 6.45 4.16 7.78
CA VAL A 10 5.08 4.03 7.25
C VAL A 10 4.86 4.92 6.02
N GLN A 11 5.44 6.12 6.00
CA GLN A 11 5.39 7.00 4.83
C GLN A 11 6.08 6.40 3.60
N GLY A 12 7.26 5.79 3.78
CA GLY A 12 7.96 5.11 2.68
C GLY A 12 7.12 3.98 2.08
N ILE A 13 6.43 3.22 2.93
CA ILE A 13 5.62 2.06 2.53
C ILE A 13 4.36 2.47 1.79
N ILE A 14 3.63 3.47 2.30
CA ILE A 14 2.48 4.03 1.57
C ILE A 14 2.96 4.67 0.26
N GLY A 15 4.14 5.28 0.24
CA GLY A 15 4.79 5.75 -0.99
C GLY A 15 5.00 4.64 -2.02
N GLY A 16 5.44 3.45 -1.59
CA GLY A 16 5.54 2.25 -2.42
C GLY A 16 4.17 1.80 -2.95
N PHE A 17 3.15 1.82 -2.11
CA PHE A 17 1.78 1.47 -2.53
C PHE A 17 1.23 2.42 -3.59
N LEU A 18 1.47 3.72 -3.46
CA LEU A 18 1.09 4.71 -4.48
C LEU A 18 1.77 4.42 -5.83
N ARG A 19 3.04 4.03 -5.82
CA ARG A 19 3.76 3.64 -7.04
C ARG A 19 3.13 2.41 -7.69
N MET A 20 2.64 1.46 -6.89
CA MET A 20 1.89 0.30 -7.36
C MET A 20 0.40 0.59 -7.66
N GLY A 21 -0.05 1.84 -7.60
CA GLY A 21 -1.44 2.21 -7.87
C GLY A 21 -2.42 1.80 -6.77
N VAL A 22 -1.90 1.40 -5.61
CA VAL A 22 -2.72 0.98 -4.49
C VAL A 22 -3.08 2.19 -3.62
N SER A 23 -4.38 2.36 -3.41
CA SER A 23 -4.94 3.34 -2.48
C SER A 23 -5.37 2.65 -1.19
N VAL A 24 -4.97 3.22 -0.05
CA VAL A 24 -5.46 2.81 1.26
C VAL A 24 -6.70 3.65 1.57
N GLU A 25 -7.87 3.03 1.53
CA GLU A 25 -9.16 3.73 1.70
C GLU A 25 -9.54 3.90 3.17
N LYS A 26 -9.28 2.87 3.99
CA LYS A 26 -9.54 2.89 5.44
C LYS A 26 -8.60 1.94 6.17
N LEU A 27 -8.12 2.40 7.32
CA LEU A 27 -7.41 1.58 8.31
C LEU A 27 -8.30 1.46 9.56
N ASP A 28 -8.81 0.26 9.84
CA ASP A 28 -9.61 -0.03 11.02
C ASP A 28 -8.75 -0.80 12.02
N LEU A 29 -8.15 -0.08 12.97
CA LEU A 29 -7.20 -0.66 13.93
C LEU A 29 -7.90 -1.57 14.96
N ASP A 30 -9.11 -1.20 15.39
CA ASP A 30 -9.87 -1.98 16.39
C ASP A 30 -10.30 -3.35 15.83
N SER A 31 -10.74 -3.38 14.57
CA SER A 31 -11.17 -4.61 13.90
C SER A 31 -10.04 -5.33 13.15
N GLU A 32 -8.84 -4.74 13.13
CA GLU A 32 -7.70 -5.16 12.31
C GLU A 32 -8.04 -5.38 10.81
N ILE A 33 -8.78 -4.44 10.23
CA ILE A 33 -9.20 -4.51 8.82
C ILE A 33 -8.57 -3.37 8.00
N LEU A 34 -7.87 -3.75 6.94
CA LEU A 34 -7.36 -2.83 5.94
C LEU A 34 -8.25 -2.84 4.71
N TYR A 35 -8.73 -1.65 4.31
CA TYR A 35 -9.53 -1.47 3.10
C TYR A 35 -8.68 -0.83 2.01
N LEU A 36 -8.58 -1.51 0.87
CA LEU A 36 -7.75 -1.09 -0.25
C LEU A 36 -8.56 -0.92 -1.53
N LYS A 37 -8.03 -0.09 -2.43
CA LYS A 37 -8.41 -0.07 -3.84
C LYS A 37 -7.15 -0.35 -4.68
N ILE A 38 -7.19 -1.42 -5.46
CA ILE A 38 -6.02 -2.00 -6.16
C ILE A 38 -6.34 -2.12 -7.65
N PRO A 39 -5.41 -1.84 -8.57
CA PRO A 39 -5.61 -2.11 -9.99
C PRO A 39 -5.69 -3.63 -10.23
N GLU A 40 -6.35 -4.09 -11.30
CA GLU A 40 -6.37 -5.52 -11.61
C GLU A 40 -4.97 -6.11 -11.78
N LYS A 41 -4.07 -5.32 -12.37
CA LYS A 41 -2.68 -5.65 -12.59
C LYS A 41 -1.81 -4.44 -12.25
N SER A 42 -0.68 -4.66 -11.58
CA SER A 42 0.28 -3.60 -11.28
C SER A 42 1.71 -4.01 -11.51
N TYR A 43 2.50 -3.04 -11.94
CA TYR A 43 3.94 -3.14 -11.98
C TYR A 43 4.53 -3.10 -10.57
N ASP A 44 5.37 -4.09 -10.26
CA ASP A 44 6.08 -4.19 -8.99
C ASP A 44 7.39 -3.40 -9.01
N TYR A 45 7.52 -2.44 -8.10
CA TYR A 45 8.69 -1.57 -8.00
C TYR A 45 9.85 -2.21 -7.24
N ASP A 46 9.58 -3.16 -6.35
CA ASP A 46 10.58 -3.76 -5.47
C ASP A 46 11.18 -5.03 -6.08
N ASP A 47 10.42 -5.75 -6.92
CA ASP A 47 10.76 -7.10 -7.38
C ASP A 47 11.07 -7.20 -8.89
N SER A 48 11.54 -6.09 -9.50
CA SER A 48 12.03 -6.04 -10.88
C SER A 48 11.02 -6.48 -11.98
N GLN A 49 10.44 -5.50 -12.67
CA GLN A 49 9.70 -5.65 -13.95
C GLN A 49 8.54 -6.66 -13.99
N THR A 50 8.10 -7.18 -12.85
CA THR A 50 7.05 -8.20 -12.80
C THR A 50 5.69 -7.56 -12.58
N VAL A 51 4.70 -8.01 -13.36
CA VAL A 51 3.30 -7.62 -13.16
C VAL A 51 2.70 -8.53 -12.10
N LYS A 52 2.10 -7.95 -11.06
CA LYS A 52 1.36 -8.63 -10.00
C LYS A 52 -0.13 -8.45 -10.20
N CYS A 53 -0.92 -9.48 -9.88
CA CYS A 53 -2.37 -9.33 -9.85
C CYS A 53 -2.84 -8.67 -8.54
N ALA A 54 -4.10 -8.23 -8.50
CA ALA A 54 -4.65 -7.59 -7.32
C ALA A 54 -4.53 -8.43 -6.03
N GLN A 55 -4.67 -9.76 -6.14
CA GLN A 55 -4.54 -10.68 -5.01
C GLN A 55 -3.11 -10.73 -4.47
N ASP A 56 -2.10 -10.80 -5.34
CA ASP A 56 -0.69 -10.81 -4.94
C ASP A 56 -0.32 -9.51 -4.21
N LEU A 57 -0.81 -8.37 -4.72
CA LEU A 57 -0.61 -7.06 -4.09
C LEU A 57 -1.27 -7.02 -2.70
N ALA A 58 -2.51 -7.48 -2.59
CA ALA A 58 -3.21 -7.52 -1.30
C ALA A 58 -2.47 -8.39 -0.27
N CYS A 59 -1.94 -9.55 -0.68
CA CYS A 59 -1.14 -10.42 0.17
C CYS A 59 0.15 -9.74 0.64
N ARG A 60 0.92 -9.15 -0.27
CA ARG A 60 2.17 -8.44 0.08
C ARG A 60 1.95 -7.25 0.99
N ILE A 61 0.87 -6.51 0.75
CA ILE A 61 0.48 -5.39 1.60
C ILE A 61 0.18 -5.93 3.00
N LYS A 62 -0.65 -6.98 3.12
CA LYS A 62 -0.94 -7.64 4.40
C LYS A 62 0.34 -8.02 5.15
N GLU A 63 1.26 -8.70 4.49
CA GLU A 63 2.55 -9.14 5.06
C GLU A 63 3.40 -7.96 5.52
N THR A 64 3.45 -6.89 4.73
CA THR A 64 4.15 -5.65 5.09
C THR A 64 3.59 -5.04 6.38
N TRP A 65 2.26 -4.88 6.49
CA TRP A 65 1.65 -4.30 7.69
C TRP A 65 1.85 -5.18 8.94
N ILE A 66 1.84 -6.50 8.80
CA ILE A 66 2.17 -7.44 9.87
C ILE A 66 3.65 -7.30 10.28
N GLY A 67 4.57 -7.25 9.30
CA GLY A 67 6.00 -7.12 9.54
C GLY A 67 6.38 -5.82 10.27
N LEU A 68 5.59 -4.76 10.09
CA LEU A 68 5.72 -3.50 10.82
C LEU A 68 5.14 -3.52 12.23
N GLY A 69 4.43 -4.60 12.61
CA GLY A 69 3.72 -4.69 13.88
C GLY A 69 2.50 -3.77 13.98
N ILE A 70 1.96 -3.30 12.86
CA ILE A 70 0.75 -2.46 12.84
C ILE A 70 -0.50 -3.31 12.98
N PHE A 71 -0.46 -4.52 12.43
CA PHE A 71 -1.53 -5.50 12.54
C PHE A 71 -1.02 -6.84 13.07
N SER A 72 -1.89 -7.57 13.76
CA SER A 72 -1.65 -8.98 14.08
C SER A 72 -1.67 -9.86 12.82
N LYS A 73 -1.16 -11.09 12.95
CA LYS A 73 -1.16 -12.09 11.87
C LYS A 73 -2.58 -12.42 11.34
N ASN A 74 -3.61 -12.16 12.15
CA ASN A 74 -5.00 -12.49 11.84
C ASN A 74 -5.76 -11.35 11.15
N CYS A 75 -5.09 -10.24 10.82
CA CYS A 75 -5.74 -9.11 10.18
C CYS A 75 -6.37 -9.47 8.83
N THR A 76 -7.39 -8.70 8.45
CA THR A 76 -8.12 -8.90 7.20
C THR A 76 -7.82 -7.77 6.23
N VAL A 77 -7.47 -8.12 4.99
CA VAL A 77 -7.39 -7.15 3.90
C VAL A 77 -8.62 -7.31 3.02
N LYS A 78 -9.45 -6.27 2.95
CA LYS A 78 -10.58 -6.18 2.03
C LYS A 78 -10.18 -5.21 0.90
N TYR A 79 -10.33 -5.63 -0.34
CA TYR A 79 -9.97 -4.77 -1.47
C TYR A 79 -11.02 -4.78 -2.57
N LYS A 80 -11.12 -3.66 -3.27
CA LYS A 80 -11.85 -3.53 -4.53
C LYS A 80 -10.85 -3.40 -5.66
N THR A 81 -11.12 -4.08 -6.76
CA THR A 81 -10.35 -3.92 -7.99
C THR A 81 -10.90 -2.76 -8.83
N TYR A 82 -10.04 -2.16 -9.64
CA TYR A 82 -10.46 -1.28 -10.73
C TYR A 82 -9.74 -1.68 -12.02
N ASP A 83 -10.46 -1.65 -13.13
CA ASP A 83 -10.05 -2.15 -14.44
C ASP A 83 -9.01 -1.23 -15.10
N VAL A 84 -7.78 -1.30 -14.60
CA VAL A 84 -6.62 -0.58 -15.10
C VAL A 84 -5.41 -1.50 -15.02
N TYR A 85 -4.64 -1.55 -16.10
CA TYR A 85 -3.30 -2.10 -16.11
C TYR A 85 -2.30 -1.02 -15.66
N TRP A 86 -1.83 -1.13 -14.43
CA TRP A 86 -1.00 -0.09 -13.83
C TRP A 86 0.46 -0.24 -14.22
N THR A 87 0.99 0.79 -14.91
CA THR A 87 2.36 0.78 -15.43
C THR A 87 3.34 1.53 -14.53
N LYS A 88 4.64 1.34 -14.76
CA LYS A 88 5.71 2.08 -14.08
C LYS A 88 5.65 3.59 -14.33
N GLU A 89 5.20 4.03 -15.49
CA GLU A 89 5.09 5.46 -15.79
C GLU A 89 3.93 6.09 -15.01
N MET A 90 2.80 5.38 -14.93
CA MET A 90 1.64 5.78 -14.12
C MET A 90 1.99 5.84 -12.63
N GLY A 91 2.75 4.87 -12.14
CA GLY A 91 3.17 4.81 -10.75
C GLY A 91 4.09 5.94 -10.33
N GLU A 92 5.07 6.32 -11.16
CA GLU A 92 5.96 7.44 -10.83
C GLU A 92 5.19 8.76 -10.83
N LYS A 93 4.32 8.98 -11.83
CA LYS A 93 3.44 10.14 -11.88
C LYS A 93 2.55 10.22 -10.63
N ASN A 94 1.88 9.12 -10.29
CA ASN A 94 0.99 9.05 -9.13
C ASN A 94 1.72 9.32 -7.81
N TYR A 95 2.95 8.81 -7.65
CA TYR A 95 3.78 9.09 -6.49
C TYR A 95 4.12 10.59 -6.39
N GLN A 96 4.55 11.21 -7.49
CA GLN A 96 4.88 12.64 -7.45
C GLN A 96 3.66 13.51 -7.11
N GLU A 97 2.49 13.16 -7.62
CA GLU A 97 1.23 13.88 -7.36
C GLU A 97 0.69 13.67 -5.93
N ASN A 98 0.92 12.49 -5.34
CA ASN A 98 0.24 12.09 -4.09
C ASN A 98 1.17 11.85 -2.89
N LYS A 99 2.50 11.94 -3.04
CA LYS A 99 3.46 11.76 -1.92
C LYS A 99 3.18 12.65 -0.70
N TYR A 100 2.61 13.84 -0.90
CA TYR A 100 2.24 14.76 0.18
C TYR A 100 0.93 14.40 0.91
N LYS A 101 0.09 13.54 0.32
CA LYS A 101 -1.12 13.04 0.98
C LYS A 101 -0.81 11.95 2.00
N VAL A 102 0.31 11.25 1.81
CA VAL A 102 0.82 10.22 2.72
C VAL A 102 1.08 10.77 4.13
N THR A 103 1.48 12.04 4.23
CA THR A 103 1.72 12.74 5.50
C THR A 103 0.47 12.91 6.38
N ASN A 104 -0.73 12.89 5.79
CA ASN A 104 -2.00 13.16 6.49
C ASN A 104 -2.68 11.90 7.06
N LEU A 105 -2.23 10.70 6.67
CA LEU A 105 -2.79 9.42 7.18
C LEU A 105 -2.19 9.00 8.54
N ILE A 106 -1.21 9.74 9.05
CA ILE A 106 -0.42 9.41 10.26
C ILE A 106 -0.42 10.62 11.23
N LEU A 107 -1.53 11.37 11.27
CA LEU A 107 -1.79 12.43 12.24
C LEU A 107 -3.03 12.07 13.07
#